data_AF-A0A2V9MRK2-F1
#
_entry.id   AF-A0A2V9MRK2-F1
#
_cell.length_a   1.000
_cell.length_b   1.000
_cell.length_c   1.000
_cell.angle_alpha   90.00
_cell.angle_beta   90.00
_cell.angle_gamma   90.00
#
_symmetry.space_group_name_H-M   'P 1'
#
loop_
_entity.id
_entity.type
_entity.pdbx_description
1 polymer ?
#
loop_
_entity_poly.entity_id
_entity_poly.type
_entity_poly.pdbx_seq_one_letter_code
_entity_poly.pdbx_strand_id
1 'polypeptide(L)'
;MKTLPTSIKTIAVVCVALASLASFAHADTYSTTNFQSDIPGVAAHTDPHLVNPWGMTANSTGSVIWVSDNGTGVSTLYRQDGTALSLVVTIPPSAKNKDGGNPTGIVLNTTAFFKVTKNGNSQPAKFIFASEDGSISGWNSSVDPTNAVIAVDNSKNKAVYKGAATGVANGHNFLYVTNFFSGHVETYDENFQQTNPNGFSDPNLPAGFAPFGIQNLNGQIYVTYALQGKQKHDDVAGPGNGFVNVFDTSGNLIHRLISNGNLNSPWGLAIVEGELWVGNFGDGKINNYDPTTGAFLQTLMKSDGTPLQINGLWSLLPLGDGVYFTAGIVDEAHGLFGKITED
;
A
#
# COMPACT_ATOMS: atom_id res chain seq x y z
N MET A 1 -70.13 44.06 39.17
CA MET A 1 -70.22 42.64 39.62
C MET A 1 -71.39 41.98 38.91
N LYS A 2 -71.12 41.21 37.84
CA LYS A 2 -72.06 40.30 37.19
C LYS A 2 -71.26 39.06 36.74
N THR A 3 -71.74 37.91 37.17
CA THR A 3 -71.26 36.54 36.91
C THR A 3 -71.76 36.01 35.57
N LEU A 4 -70.97 35.16 34.90
CA LEU A 4 -71.40 34.02 34.03
C LEU A 4 -70.15 33.16 33.65
N PRO A 5 -70.31 31.89 33.24
CA PRO A 5 -69.57 30.76 33.78
C PRO A 5 -68.79 29.93 32.72
N THR A 6 -68.15 28.89 33.25
CA THR A 6 -67.40 27.77 32.66
C THR A 6 -67.84 27.15 31.32
N SER A 7 -66.83 26.51 30.69
CA SER A 7 -66.87 25.44 29.66
C SER A 7 -66.61 25.97 28.23
N ILE A 8 -65.64 25.47 27.45
CA ILE A 8 -65.51 24.09 26.98
C ILE A 8 -64.03 23.73 26.69
N LYS A 9 -63.69 22.50 27.10
CA LYS A 9 -62.46 21.75 26.83
C LYS A 9 -62.23 21.57 25.32
N THR A 10 -60.97 21.59 24.87
CA THR A 10 -60.30 20.47 24.16
C THR A 10 -58.88 20.93 23.79
N ILE A 11 -57.90 20.58 24.63
CA ILE A 11 -56.50 20.54 24.22
C ILE A 11 -56.21 19.07 23.92
N ALA A 12 -56.12 18.71 22.65
CA ALA A 12 -55.54 17.44 22.24
C ALA A 12 -54.03 17.64 22.12
N VAL A 13 -53.28 17.37 23.21
CA VAL A 13 -51.84 17.16 23.11
C VAL A 13 -51.64 15.74 22.62
N VAL A 14 -51.37 15.57 21.32
CA VAL A 14 -50.81 14.32 20.79
C VAL A 14 -49.31 14.40 21.01
N CYS A 15 -48.83 13.86 22.13
CA CYS A 15 -47.41 13.55 22.28
C CYS A 15 -47.11 12.30 21.45
N VAL A 16 -46.67 12.48 20.21
CA VAL A 16 -45.98 11.42 19.47
C VAL A 16 -44.61 11.25 20.11
N ALA A 17 -44.46 10.22 20.94
CA ALA A 17 -43.15 9.74 21.34
C ALA A 17 -42.50 9.10 20.10
N LEU A 18 -41.70 9.89 19.37
CA LEU A 18 -40.70 9.34 18.46
C LEU A 18 -39.63 8.66 19.32
N ALA A 19 -39.81 7.37 19.60
CA ALA A 19 -38.72 6.51 19.98
C ALA A 19 -37.83 6.32 18.74
N SER A 20 -36.81 7.16 18.59
CA SER A 20 -35.72 6.89 17.67
C SER A 20 -35.02 5.61 18.16
N LEU A 21 -35.32 4.49 17.51
CA LEU A 21 -34.41 3.35 17.45
C LEU A 21 -33.17 3.84 16.69
N ALA A 22 -32.27 4.52 17.39
CA ALA A 22 -30.89 4.58 16.98
C ALA A 22 -30.38 3.14 17.12
N SER A 23 -30.44 2.37 16.04
CA SER A 23 -29.57 1.22 15.92
C SER A 23 -28.16 1.77 16.09
N PHE A 24 -27.52 1.48 17.22
CA PHE A 24 -26.08 1.60 17.30
C PHE A 24 -25.56 0.60 16.25
N ALA A 25 -25.21 1.11 15.07
CA ALA A 25 -24.30 0.36 14.22
C ALA A 25 -23.06 0.16 15.09
N HIS A 26 -22.83 -1.08 15.52
CA HIS A 26 -21.54 -1.41 16.09
C HIS A 26 -20.54 -1.16 14.97
N ALA A 27 -19.54 -0.30 15.22
CA ALA A 27 -18.42 -0.20 14.31
C ALA A 27 -17.75 -1.58 14.28
N ASP A 28 -17.48 -2.10 13.08
CA ASP A 28 -16.82 -3.38 12.91
C ASP A 28 -15.49 -3.36 13.66
N THR A 29 -15.19 -4.47 14.33
CA THR A 29 -13.94 -4.62 15.06
C THR A 29 -13.05 -5.62 14.37
N TYR A 30 -11.75 -5.44 14.52
CA TYR A 30 -10.77 -6.17 13.75
C TYR A 30 -9.70 -6.77 14.67
N SER A 31 -9.21 -7.94 14.28
CA SER A 31 -8.08 -8.61 14.89
C SER A 31 -6.99 -8.91 13.87
N THR A 32 -5.79 -9.19 14.36
CA THR A 32 -4.65 -9.60 13.54
C THR A 32 -4.16 -10.99 13.91
N THR A 33 -3.78 -11.75 12.90
CA THR A 33 -3.00 -12.98 13.04
C THR A 33 -1.60 -12.75 12.47
N ASN A 34 -0.59 -12.92 13.31
CA ASN A 34 0.82 -12.83 12.91
C ASN A 34 1.28 -14.18 12.38
N PHE A 35 1.54 -14.28 11.09
CA PHE A 35 1.95 -15.54 10.46
C PHE A 35 3.46 -15.76 10.51
N GLN A 36 4.24 -14.76 10.10
CA GLN A 36 5.69 -14.87 9.96
C GLN A 36 6.38 -13.66 10.55
N SER A 37 7.52 -13.88 11.19
CA SER A 37 8.47 -12.85 11.62
C SER A 37 9.87 -13.46 11.64
N ASP A 38 10.92 -12.65 11.46
CA ASP A 38 12.30 -13.09 11.65
C ASP A 38 12.68 -13.23 13.13
N ILE A 39 11.85 -12.73 14.06
CA ILE A 39 12.05 -12.86 15.50
C ILE A 39 11.35 -14.13 16.04
N PRO A 40 12.08 -15.07 16.66
CA PRO A 40 11.49 -16.22 17.31
C PRO A 40 10.43 -15.86 18.36
N GLY A 41 9.22 -16.40 18.20
CA GLY A 41 8.11 -16.23 19.15
C GLY A 41 7.22 -15.00 18.93
N VAL A 42 7.50 -14.16 17.93
CA VAL A 42 6.66 -12.98 17.59
C VAL A 42 5.46 -13.34 16.69
N ALA A 43 5.59 -14.41 15.90
CA ALA A 43 4.57 -14.90 14.98
C ALA A 43 4.44 -16.43 15.06
N ALA A 44 3.44 -17.00 14.37
CA ALA A 44 3.23 -18.45 14.32
C ALA A 44 4.45 -19.22 13.78
N HIS A 45 5.18 -18.60 12.86
CA HIS A 45 6.38 -19.14 12.23
C HIS A 45 7.53 -18.13 12.29
N THR A 46 8.75 -18.65 12.24
CA THR A 46 9.96 -17.85 12.15
C THR A 46 10.59 -18.00 10.77
N ASP A 47 10.75 -16.88 10.06
CA ASP A 47 11.41 -16.82 8.77
C ASP A 47 12.54 -15.77 8.81
N PRO A 48 13.82 -16.20 8.84
CA PRO A 48 14.95 -15.27 8.92
C PRO A 48 15.13 -14.39 7.67
N HIS A 49 14.42 -14.67 6.57
CA HIS A 49 14.43 -13.81 5.39
C HIS A 49 13.49 -12.61 5.54
N LEU A 50 12.46 -12.69 6.38
CA LEU A 50 11.41 -11.68 6.48
C LEU A 50 11.86 -10.48 7.32
N VAL A 51 12.82 -9.70 6.83
CA VAL A 51 13.31 -8.47 7.46
C VAL A 51 12.84 -7.27 6.66
N ASN A 52 12.19 -6.31 7.34
CA ASN A 52 11.56 -5.14 6.73
C ASN A 52 10.76 -5.47 5.46
N PRO A 53 9.72 -6.30 5.52
CA PRO A 53 8.92 -6.59 4.34
C PRO A 53 8.08 -5.38 3.94
N TRP A 54 8.20 -4.96 2.68
CA TRP A 54 7.48 -3.81 2.13
C TRP A 54 6.30 -4.26 1.28
N GLY A 55 6.43 -4.23 -0.05
CA GLY A 55 5.34 -4.54 -0.96
C GLY A 55 5.02 -6.03 -0.98
N MET A 56 3.76 -6.34 -1.26
CA MET A 56 3.33 -7.70 -1.55
C MET A 56 2.36 -7.74 -2.74
N THR A 57 2.26 -8.90 -3.36
CA THR A 57 1.25 -9.18 -4.39
C THR A 57 0.95 -10.67 -4.45
N ALA A 58 -0.26 -11.06 -4.85
CA ALA A 58 -0.59 -12.46 -5.06
C ALA A 58 -0.23 -12.91 -6.49
N ASN A 59 0.04 -14.20 -6.66
CA ASN A 59 0.07 -14.80 -7.99
C ASN A 59 -1.31 -14.72 -8.67
N SER A 60 -1.38 -15.05 -9.96
CA SER A 60 -2.62 -14.94 -10.75
C SER A 60 -3.80 -15.76 -10.23
N THR A 61 -3.55 -16.77 -9.39
CA THR A 61 -4.60 -17.61 -8.78
C THR A 61 -4.99 -17.14 -7.38
N GLY A 62 -4.29 -16.16 -6.81
CA GLY A 62 -4.47 -15.75 -5.42
C GLY A 62 -3.91 -16.73 -4.38
N SER A 63 -3.29 -17.85 -4.78
CA SER A 63 -2.90 -18.94 -3.87
C SER A 63 -1.56 -18.74 -3.17
N VAL A 64 -0.69 -17.90 -3.74
CA VAL A 64 0.65 -17.62 -3.21
C VAL A 64 0.85 -16.10 -3.19
N ILE A 65 1.26 -15.59 -2.04
CA ILE A 65 1.57 -14.19 -1.80
C ILE A 65 3.10 -14.05 -1.87
N TRP A 66 3.56 -13.14 -2.70
CA TRP A 66 4.95 -12.74 -2.84
C TRP A 66 5.18 -11.49 -2.02
N VAL A 67 6.25 -11.46 -1.24
CA VAL A 67 6.62 -10.35 -0.35
C VAL A 67 8.01 -9.86 -0.73
N SER A 68 8.22 -8.56 -0.80
CA SER A 68 9.54 -7.93 -0.96
C SER A 68 10.18 -7.72 0.41
N ASP A 69 11.23 -8.48 0.72
CA ASP A 69 11.94 -8.41 1.99
C ASP A 69 13.12 -7.45 1.85
N ASN A 70 12.86 -6.17 2.16
CA ASN A 70 13.81 -5.08 1.91
C ASN A 70 15.15 -5.32 2.62
N GLY A 71 15.09 -5.71 3.90
CA GLY A 71 16.28 -5.81 4.75
C GLY A 71 17.20 -6.98 4.43
N THR A 72 16.72 -7.99 3.70
CA THR A 72 17.51 -9.17 3.30
C THR A 72 17.76 -9.27 1.80
N GLY A 73 17.14 -8.39 1.00
CA GLY A 73 17.36 -8.34 -0.45
C GLY A 73 16.75 -9.52 -1.21
N VAL A 74 15.64 -10.07 -0.72
CA VAL A 74 14.97 -11.20 -1.34
C VAL A 74 13.46 -10.97 -1.50
N SER A 75 12.80 -11.91 -2.16
CA SER A 75 11.37 -12.07 -2.09
C SER A 75 11.01 -13.46 -1.60
N THR A 76 10.36 -13.51 -0.43
CA THR A 76 9.74 -14.70 0.14
C THR A 76 8.32 -14.91 -0.39
N LEU A 77 7.84 -16.15 -0.29
CA LEU A 77 6.55 -16.57 -0.80
C LEU A 77 5.78 -17.31 0.30
N TYR A 78 4.52 -16.94 0.51
CA TYR A 78 3.66 -17.55 1.52
C TYR A 78 2.36 -18.06 0.91
N ARG A 79 1.84 -19.16 1.46
CA ARG A 79 0.43 -19.51 1.30
C ARG A 79 -0.44 -18.60 2.17
N GLN A 80 -1.75 -18.62 1.89
CA GLN A 80 -2.73 -17.86 2.65
C GLN A 80 -2.81 -18.23 4.15
N ASP A 81 -2.38 -19.43 4.53
CA ASP A 81 -2.27 -19.86 5.94
C ASP A 81 -0.97 -19.40 6.62
N GLY A 82 -0.12 -18.62 5.94
CA GLY A 82 1.17 -18.16 6.46
C GLY A 82 2.34 -19.10 6.19
N THR A 83 2.09 -20.30 5.64
CA THR A 83 3.15 -21.28 5.38
C THR A 83 4.11 -20.78 4.30
N ALA A 84 5.40 -20.69 4.63
CA ALA A 84 6.45 -20.35 3.67
C ALA A 84 6.62 -21.42 2.58
N LEU A 85 6.93 -20.98 1.37
CA LEU A 85 7.41 -21.85 0.28
C LEU A 85 8.92 -21.88 0.27
N SER A 86 9.49 -22.97 -0.27
CA SER A 86 10.95 -23.15 -0.34
C SER A 86 11.65 -22.23 -1.33
N LEU A 87 10.91 -21.66 -2.29
CA LEU A 87 11.48 -20.71 -3.24
C LEU A 87 11.66 -19.37 -2.54
N VAL A 88 12.89 -18.87 -2.55
CA VAL A 88 13.25 -17.49 -2.20
C VAL A 88 13.95 -16.90 -3.41
N VAL A 89 13.48 -15.74 -3.88
CA VAL A 89 14.07 -15.07 -5.05
C VAL A 89 15.02 -13.98 -4.60
N THR A 90 16.28 -14.07 -4.96
CA THR A 90 17.26 -13.01 -4.69
C THR A 90 17.01 -11.82 -5.61
N ILE A 91 16.92 -10.62 -5.03
CA ILE A 91 16.80 -9.36 -5.76
C ILE A 91 18.20 -8.73 -5.87
N PRO A 92 18.70 -8.45 -7.08
CA PRO A 92 20.05 -7.93 -7.27
C PRO A 92 20.16 -6.47 -6.80
N PRO A 93 21.28 -6.06 -6.19
CA PRO A 93 21.57 -4.64 -5.96
C PRO A 93 21.86 -3.91 -7.28
N SER A 94 21.54 -2.63 -7.33
CA SER A 94 22.01 -1.70 -8.36
C SER A 94 23.54 -1.63 -8.42
N ALA A 95 24.09 -1.07 -9.50
CA ALA A 95 25.53 -0.98 -9.70
C ALA A 95 26.26 -0.18 -8.59
N LYS A 96 25.59 0.79 -7.98
CA LYS A 96 26.17 1.62 -6.91
C LYS A 96 25.91 1.10 -5.50
N ASN A 97 24.92 0.23 -5.30
CA ASN A 97 24.64 -0.34 -4.00
C ASN A 97 25.65 -1.47 -3.69
N LYS A 98 26.17 -1.49 -2.47
CA LYS A 98 27.14 -2.48 -1.97
C LYS A 98 26.62 -3.29 -0.80
N ASP A 99 25.44 -2.94 -0.28
CA ASP A 99 24.89 -3.47 0.95
C ASP A 99 23.90 -4.62 0.70
N GLY A 100 23.68 -4.98 -0.58
CA GLY A 100 22.71 -6.01 -1.00
C GLY A 100 21.48 -5.40 -1.67
N GLY A 101 20.61 -6.24 -2.23
CA GLY A 101 19.33 -5.76 -2.77
C GLY A 101 18.44 -5.19 -1.67
N ASN A 102 17.58 -4.23 -2.02
CA ASN A 102 16.65 -3.59 -1.09
C ASN A 102 15.27 -3.41 -1.75
N PRO A 103 14.55 -4.51 -2.05
CA PRO A 103 13.29 -4.47 -2.76
C PRO A 103 12.20 -3.76 -1.95
N THR A 104 11.31 -3.06 -2.64
CA THR A 104 10.19 -2.32 -2.05
C THR A 104 8.86 -2.75 -2.68
N GLY A 105 8.40 -2.01 -3.69
CA GLY A 105 7.21 -2.35 -4.45
C GLY A 105 7.41 -3.60 -5.31
N ILE A 106 6.36 -4.42 -5.40
CA ILE A 106 6.29 -5.60 -6.26
C ILE A 106 4.97 -5.62 -7.01
N VAL A 107 5.00 -6.02 -8.28
CA VAL A 107 3.80 -6.25 -9.08
C VAL A 107 3.84 -7.60 -9.78
N LEU A 108 2.68 -8.25 -9.86
CA LEU A 108 2.46 -9.38 -10.76
C LEU A 108 2.34 -8.84 -12.19
N ASN A 109 3.12 -9.40 -13.10
CA ASN A 109 2.99 -9.14 -14.54
C ASN A 109 2.26 -10.29 -15.23
N THR A 110 1.05 -10.00 -15.72
CA THR A 110 0.21 -10.92 -16.50
C THR A 110 0.36 -10.73 -18.01
N THR A 111 1.18 -9.79 -18.45
CA THR A 111 1.38 -9.43 -19.86
C THR A 111 2.52 -10.23 -20.52
N ALA A 112 2.67 -10.07 -21.83
CA ALA A 112 3.81 -10.59 -22.60
C ALA A 112 4.99 -9.58 -22.72
N PHE A 113 4.87 -8.43 -22.06
CA PHE A 113 5.83 -7.33 -22.08
C PHE A 113 6.75 -7.37 -20.85
N PHE A 114 7.55 -6.31 -20.65
CA PHE A 114 8.48 -6.19 -19.52
C PHE A 114 9.45 -7.37 -19.47
N LYS A 115 10.15 -7.59 -20.58
CA LYS A 115 11.08 -8.72 -20.70
C LYS A 115 12.39 -8.46 -19.96
N VAL A 116 12.86 -9.49 -19.26
CA VAL A 116 14.21 -9.53 -18.67
C VAL A 116 15.05 -10.58 -19.38
N THR A 117 16.35 -10.32 -19.49
CA THR A 117 17.26 -11.16 -20.28
C THR A 117 18.51 -11.51 -19.49
N LYS A 118 18.83 -12.80 -19.39
CA LYS A 118 20.09 -13.30 -18.81
C LYS A 118 20.66 -14.39 -19.69
N ASN A 119 21.96 -14.33 -19.98
CA ASN A 119 22.67 -15.33 -20.79
C ASN A 119 21.99 -15.63 -22.14
N GLY A 120 21.43 -14.60 -22.79
CA GLY A 120 20.73 -14.73 -24.07
C GLY A 120 19.30 -15.27 -24.02
N ASN A 121 18.81 -15.68 -22.84
CA ASN A 121 17.41 -16.07 -22.66
C ASN A 121 16.57 -14.88 -22.21
N SER A 122 15.51 -14.56 -22.95
CA SER A 122 14.64 -13.40 -22.73
C SER A 122 13.19 -13.84 -22.54
N GLN A 123 12.60 -13.52 -21.39
CA GLN A 123 11.20 -13.82 -21.09
C GLN A 123 10.50 -12.64 -20.42
N PRO A 124 9.18 -12.50 -20.56
CA PRO A 124 8.39 -11.56 -19.77
C PRO A 124 8.62 -11.82 -18.28
N ALA A 125 8.99 -10.81 -17.51
CA ALA A 125 9.03 -10.95 -16.05
C ALA A 125 7.65 -11.39 -15.55
N LYS A 126 7.58 -12.29 -14.58
CA LYS A 126 6.33 -12.67 -13.88
C LYS A 126 6.08 -11.80 -12.67
N PHE A 127 7.16 -11.41 -11.99
CA PHE A 127 7.14 -10.42 -10.93
C PHE A 127 8.17 -9.35 -11.25
N ILE A 128 7.79 -8.09 -11.05
CA ILE A 128 8.65 -6.93 -11.25
C ILE A 128 8.79 -6.23 -9.91
N PHE A 129 10.02 -5.90 -9.55
CA PHE A 129 10.41 -5.33 -8.27
C PHE A 129 11.00 -3.94 -8.49
N ALA A 130 10.56 -2.98 -7.69
CA ALA A 130 11.25 -1.71 -7.47
C ALA A 130 12.17 -1.84 -6.25
N SER A 131 13.21 -1.01 -6.16
CA SER A 131 14.16 -1.05 -5.04
C SER A 131 14.61 0.36 -4.65
N GLU A 132 14.91 0.58 -3.36
CA GLU A 132 15.27 1.90 -2.84
C GLU A 132 16.59 2.43 -3.42
N ASP A 133 17.41 1.55 -4.00
CA ASP A 133 18.63 1.95 -4.68
C ASP A 133 18.43 2.44 -6.13
N GLY A 134 17.17 2.55 -6.56
CA GLY A 134 16.82 3.08 -7.87
C GLY A 134 16.89 2.05 -8.99
N SER A 135 16.89 0.76 -8.66
CA SER A 135 16.78 -0.30 -9.67
C SER A 135 15.33 -0.80 -9.85
N ILE A 136 15.04 -1.26 -11.06
CA ILE A 136 13.86 -2.08 -11.38
C ILE A 136 14.37 -3.41 -11.91
N SER A 137 13.92 -4.51 -11.31
CA SER A 137 14.28 -5.86 -11.71
C SER A 137 13.05 -6.71 -11.98
N GLY A 138 13.21 -7.76 -12.78
CA GLY A 138 12.15 -8.71 -13.08
C GLY A 138 12.61 -10.14 -12.88
N TRP A 139 11.70 -11.01 -12.43
CA TRP A 139 11.96 -12.43 -12.25
C TRP A 139 11.08 -13.28 -13.16
N ASN A 140 11.68 -14.30 -13.79
CA ASN A 140 10.98 -15.38 -14.46
C ASN A 140 11.81 -16.65 -14.30
N SER A 141 11.21 -17.72 -13.77
CA SER A 141 11.91 -18.98 -13.48
C SER A 141 12.59 -19.64 -14.69
N SER A 142 12.12 -19.33 -15.91
CA SER A 142 12.76 -19.82 -17.14
C SER A 142 14.02 -19.05 -17.49
N VAL A 143 14.17 -17.80 -17.04
CA VAL A 143 15.39 -16.98 -17.24
C VAL A 143 16.42 -17.29 -16.18
N ASP A 144 16.00 -17.28 -14.91
CA ASP A 144 16.80 -17.69 -13.76
C ASP A 144 15.86 -18.20 -12.65
N PRO A 145 16.03 -19.45 -12.18
CA PRO A 145 15.11 -20.04 -11.22
C PRO A 145 15.01 -19.31 -9.87
N THR A 146 16.06 -18.64 -9.40
CA THR A 146 16.12 -18.08 -8.04
C THR A 146 16.63 -16.65 -7.98
N ASN A 147 16.93 -16.00 -9.10
CA ASN A 147 17.44 -14.62 -9.10
C ASN A 147 16.64 -13.73 -10.04
N ALA A 148 16.22 -12.56 -9.57
CA ALA A 148 15.70 -11.52 -10.46
C ALA A 148 16.84 -10.92 -11.30
N VAL A 149 16.48 -10.23 -12.37
CA VAL A 149 17.41 -9.62 -13.33
C VAL A 149 17.09 -8.15 -13.49
N ILE A 150 18.10 -7.28 -13.34
CA ILE A 150 17.94 -5.83 -13.49
C ILE A 150 17.53 -5.49 -14.93
N ALA A 151 16.46 -4.71 -15.06
CA ALA A 151 16.00 -4.11 -16.30
C ALA A 151 16.35 -2.62 -16.38
N VAL A 152 16.29 -1.90 -15.26
CA VAL A 152 16.61 -0.47 -15.15
C VAL A 152 17.51 -0.26 -13.94
N ASP A 153 18.54 0.58 -14.10
CA ASP A 153 19.40 1.02 -13.00
C ASP A 153 19.58 2.55 -13.05
N ASN A 154 18.83 3.23 -12.18
CA ASN A 154 18.88 4.68 -12.00
C ASN A 154 19.65 5.09 -10.74
N SER A 155 20.48 4.22 -10.17
CA SER A 155 21.31 4.53 -9.00
C SER A 155 22.27 5.70 -9.26
N LYS A 156 22.66 5.94 -10.51
CA LYS A 156 23.44 7.13 -10.90
C LYS A 156 22.69 8.45 -10.64
N ASN A 157 21.38 8.44 -10.78
CA ASN A 157 20.48 9.56 -10.54
C ASN A 157 19.98 9.63 -9.09
N LYS A 158 20.45 8.72 -8.23
CA LYS A 158 20.03 8.58 -6.83
C LYS A 158 18.52 8.37 -6.67
N ALA A 159 17.89 7.71 -7.65
CA ALA A 159 16.49 7.36 -7.55
C ALA A 159 16.26 6.51 -6.29
N VAL A 160 15.14 6.73 -5.61
CA VAL A 160 14.73 5.95 -4.43
C VAL A 160 13.32 5.46 -4.68
N TYR A 161 13.18 4.22 -5.15
CA TYR A 161 11.86 3.67 -5.47
C TYR A 161 11.19 3.06 -4.26
N LYS A 162 9.99 3.55 -3.91
CA LYS A 162 9.27 3.17 -2.69
C LYS A 162 8.09 2.22 -2.96
N GLY A 163 7.49 2.27 -4.14
CA GLY A 163 6.31 1.49 -4.51
C GLY A 163 6.21 1.29 -6.02
N ALA A 164 5.39 0.33 -6.45
CA ALA A 164 5.20 -0.02 -7.85
C ALA A 164 3.74 -0.39 -8.13
N ALA A 165 3.23 0.01 -9.30
CA ALA A 165 1.91 -0.37 -9.80
C ALA A 165 1.96 -0.55 -11.32
N THR A 166 1.03 -1.31 -11.88
CA THR A 166 0.85 -1.43 -13.34
C THR A 166 -0.49 -0.87 -13.77
N GLY A 167 -0.56 -0.36 -15.00
CA GLY A 167 -1.82 0.10 -15.59
C GLY A 167 -1.82 0.01 -17.10
N VAL A 168 -3.00 0.25 -17.68
CA VAL A 168 -3.20 0.27 -19.13
C VAL A 168 -3.71 1.64 -19.53
N ALA A 169 -3.01 2.29 -20.45
CA ALA A 169 -3.40 3.58 -21.01
C ALA A 169 -3.30 3.52 -22.54
N ASN A 170 -4.34 3.98 -23.24
CA ASN A 170 -4.38 4.01 -24.71
C ASN A 170 -4.03 2.65 -25.36
N GLY A 171 -4.39 1.53 -24.72
CA GLY A 171 -4.11 0.18 -25.19
C GLY A 171 -2.69 -0.34 -24.92
N HIS A 172 -1.84 0.43 -24.24
CA HIS A 172 -0.47 0.06 -23.88
C HIS A 172 -0.34 -0.20 -22.37
N ASN A 173 0.57 -1.09 -22.00
CA ASN A 173 0.86 -1.43 -20.62
C ASN A 173 2.00 -0.56 -20.07
N PHE A 174 1.82 -0.08 -18.85
CA PHE A 174 2.81 0.75 -18.17
C PHE A 174 3.09 0.23 -16.78
N LEU A 175 4.35 0.38 -16.37
CA LEU A 175 4.80 0.26 -14.99
C LEU A 175 5.01 1.66 -14.43
N TYR A 176 4.48 1.91 -13.25
CA TYR A 176 4.67 3.15 -12.50
C TYR A 176 5.45 2.85 -11.23
N VAL A 177 6.48 3.64 -10.94
CA VAL A 177 7.26 3.53 -9.69
C VAL A 177 7.35 4.87 -9.00
N THR A 178 7.19 4.89 -7.69
CA THR A 178 7.30 6.12 -6.90
C THR A 178 8.76 6.44 -6.62
N ASN A 179 9.33 7.47 -7.26
CA ASN A 179 10.68 7.94 -6.98
C ASN A 179 10.63 9.02 -5.90
N PHE A 180 10.86 8.60 -4.65
CA PHE A 180 10.80 9.48 -3.51
C PHE A 180 11.85 10.58 -3.62
N PHE A 181 13.09 10.26 -4.00
CA PHE A 181 14.17 11.24 -4.08
C PHE A 181 13.87 12.40 -5.05
N SER A 182 13.34 12.09 -6.23
CA SER A 182 13.00 13.13 -7.22
C SER A 182 11.67 13.82 -6.92
N GLY A 183 10.78 13.18 -6.18
CA GLY A 183 9.43 13.68 -5.91
C GLY A 183 8.41 13.34 -7.01
N HIS A 184 8.73 12.40 -7.91
CA HIS A 184 7.91 12.06 -9.07
C HIS A 184 7.57 10.58 -9.13
N VAL A 185 6.42 10.25 -9.72
CA VAL A 185 6.15 8.90 -10.19
C VAL A 185 6.79 8.76 -11.58
N GLU A 186 7.67 7.78 -11.74
CA GLU A 186 8.26 7.48 -13.03
C GLU A 186 7.41 6.45 -13.78
N THR A 187 7.19 6.68 -15.07
CA THR A 187 6.42 5.78 -15.94
C THR A 187 7.37 5.04 -16.87
N TYR A 188 7.21 3.73 -17.00
CA TYR A 188 7.99 2.86 -17.86
C TYR A 188 7.07 2.13 -18.83
N ASP A 189 7.44 2.12 -20.11
CA ASP A 189 6.71 1.40 -21.15
C ASP A 189 6.98 -0.10 -21.14
N GLU A 190 6.34 -0.82 -22.06
CA GLU A 190 6.43 -2.27 -22.27
C GLU A 190 7.85 -2.84 -22.43
N ASN A 191 8.85 -1.97 -22.68
CA ASN A 191 10.27 -2.32 -22.85
C ASN A 191 11.16 -1.73 -21.74
N PHE A 192 10.58 -1.35 -20.60
CA PHE A 192 11.27 -0.67 -19.51
C PHE A 192 11.95 0.64 -19.93
N GLN A 193 11.43 1.32 -20.96
CA GLN A 193 11.90 2.67 -21.29
C GLN A 193 11.09 3.69 -20.52
N GLN A 194 11.78 4.61 -19.84
CA GLN A 194 11.11 5.67 -19.11
C GLN A 194 10.38 6.60 -20.10
N THR A 195 9.13 6.90 -19.81
CA THR A 195 8.25 7.78 -20.58
C THR A 195 7.53 8.75 -19.65
N ASN A 196 6.81 9.71 -20.23
CA ASN A 196 5.96 10.68 -19.54
C ASN A 196 6.59 11.28 -18.25
N PRO A 197 7.75 11.95 -18.35
CA PRO A 197 8.48 12.42 -17.16
C PRO A 197 7.74 13.51 -16.37
N ASN A 198 6.66 14.08 -16.91
CA ASN A 198 5.87 15.14 -16.30
C ASN A 198 4.46 14.68 -15.87
N GLY A 199 4.14 13.39 -16.03
CA GLY A 199 2.89 12.81 -15.54
C GLY A 199 2.84 12.74 -14.01
N PHE A 200 1.68 12.34 -13.47
CA PHE A 200 1.46 12.14 -12.04
C PHE A 200 1.80 13.37 -11.19
N SER A 201 1.55 14.55 -11.75
CA SER A 201 1.85 15.83 -11.12
C SER A 201 0.59 16.44 -10.50
N ASP A 202 0.76 16.97 -9.30
CA ASP A 202 -0.22 17.82 -8.64
C ASP A 202 0.42 19.19 -8.41
N PRO A 203 0.05 20.22 -9.19
CA PRO A 203 0.69 21.53 -9.14
C PRO A 203 0.46 22.26 -7.81
N ASN A 204 -0.51 21.80 -7.01
CA ASN A 204 -0.83 22.40 -5.72
C ASN A 204 -0.32 21.55 -4.55
N LEU A 205 0.45 20.48 -4.79
CA LEU A 205 0.99 19.65 -3.72
C LEU A 205 1.99 20.49 -2.92
N PRO A 206 1.86 20.56 -1.58
CA PRO A 206 2.81 21.32 -0.78
C PRO A 206 4.24 20.84 -1.00
N ALA A 207 5.17 21.80 -1.07
CA ALA A 207 6.58 21.50 -1.29
C ALA A 207 7.14 20.58 -0.19
N GLY A 208 7.98 19.64 -0.58
CA GLY A 208 8.60 18.67 0.32
C GLY A 208 7.84 17.36 0.45
N PHE A 209 6.65 17.22 -0.12
CA PHE A 209 5.97 15.92 -0.21
C PHE A 209 6.37 15.19 -1.49
N ALA A 210 6.57 13.88 -1.39
CA ALA A 210 6.99 13.01 -2.50
C ALA A 210 6.19 11.71 -2.50
N PRO A 211 5.98 11.08 -3.68
CA PRO A 211 5.17 9.88 -3.79
C PRO A 211 5.82 8.71 -3.05
N PHE A 212 5.03 8.00 -2.24
CA PHE A 212 5.51 6.99 -1.31
C PHE A 212 4.95 5.61 -1.69
N GLY A 213 3.66 5.38 -1.47
CA GLY A 213 2.91 4.21 -1.95
C GLY A 213 2.14 4.50 -3.24
N ILE A 214 1.84 3.45 -4.00
CA ILE A 214 1.07 3.52 -5.25
C ILE A 214 0.29 2.23 -5.49
N GLN A 215 -0.96 2.33 -5.91
CA GLN A 215 -1.80 1.19 -6.29
C GLN A 215 -2.69 1.53 -7.49
N ASN A 216 -2.97 0.53 -8.32
CA ASN A 216 -4.04 0.61 -9.30
C ASN A 216 -5.31 0.00 -8.70
N LEU A 217 -6.26 0.86 -8.32
CA LEU A 217 -7.51 0.46 -7.70
C LEU A 217 -8.65 0.79 -8.65
N ASN A 218 -9.34 -0.24 -9.14
CA ASN A 218 -10.48 -0.11 -10.05
C ASN A 218 -10.18 0.73 -11.32
N GLY A 219 -8.96 0.65 -11.86
CA GLY A 219 -8.56 1.35 -13.07
C GLY A 219 -8.11 2.80 -12.88
N GLN A 220 -7.99 3.26 -11.63
CA GLN A 220 -7.41 4.55 -11.28
C GLN A 220 -6.13 4.33 -10.46
N ILE A 221 -5.16 5.22 -10.62
CA ILE A 221 -3.89 5.15 -9.92
C ILE A 221 -3.96 6.03 -8.69
N TYR A 222 -3.99 5.39 -7.52
CA TYR A 222 -3.93 6.04 -6.22
C TYR A 222 -2.47 6.15 -5.82
N VAL A 223 -2.02 7.37 -5.52
CA VAL A 223 -0.64 7.64 -5.08
C VAL A 223 -0.71 8.30 -3.73
N THR A 224 -0.04 7.71 -2.74
CA THR A 224 0.17 8.38 -1.46
C THR A 224 1.42 9.23 -1.52
N TYR A 225 1.44 10.33 -0.77
CA TYR A 225 2.61 11.19 -0.64
C TYR A 225 2.97 11.35 0.82
N ALA A 226 4.26 11.26 1.14
CA ALA A 226 4.81 11.48 2.48
C ALA A 226 5.76 12.68 2.48
N LEU A 227 5.92 13.32 3.63
CA LEU A 227 6.84 14.45 3.79
C LEU A 227 8.28 13.93 3.74
N GLN A 228 9.15 14.51 2.92
CA GLN A 228 10.54 14.09 2.81
C GLN A 228 11.39 14.60 3.97
N GLY A 229 12.28 13.73 4.44
CA GLY A 229 13.43 14.11 5.25
C GLY A 229 14.46 14.90 4.45
N LYS A 230 15.45 15.46 5.15
CA LYS A 230 16.48 16.34 4.54
C LYS A 230 17.26 15.68 3.40
N GLN A 231 17.51 14.37 3.50
CA GLN A 231 18.24 13.61 2.49
C GLN A 231 17.34 13.11 1.36
N LYS A 232 16.01 13.31 1.46
CA LYS A 232 15.02 12.84 0.49
C LYS A 232 15.02 11.32 0.26
N HIS A 233 15.64 10.57 1.18
CA HIS A 233 15.65 9.12 1.18
C HIS A 233 14.47 8.57 2.00
N ASP A 234 14.29 9.12 3.20
CA ASP A 234 13.27 8.68 4.15
C ASP A 234 12.26 9.79 4.41
N ASP A 235 11.08 9.40 4.87
CA ASP A 235 10.01 10.31 5.23
C ASP A 235 10.23 10.96 6.60
N VAL A 236 9.37 11.93 6.90
CA VAL A 236 9.20 12.50 8.24
C VAL A 236 7.80 12.14 8.71
N ALA A 237 7.70 11.08 9.50
CA ALA A 237 6.44 10.69 10.15
C ALA A 237 5.88 11.82 11.05
N GLY A 238 4.56 11.87 11.13
CA GLY A 238 3.81 12.79 11.97
C GLY A 238 2.35 12.92 11.51
N PRO A 239 1.40 13.18 12.42
CA PRO A 239 0.02 13.45 12.04
C PRO A 239 -0.07 14.61 11.04
N GLY A 240 -0.79 14.39 9.95
CA GLY A 240 -0.92 15.34 8.86
C GLY A 240 0.22 15.29 7.85
N ASN A 241 1.26 14.49 8.03
CA ASN A 241 2.34 14.32 7.05
C ASN A 241 1.94 13.30 5.97
N GLY A 242 0.85 13.57 5.26
CA GLY A 242 0.49 12.78 4.10
C GLY A 242 -0.59 13.37 3.20
N PHE A 243 -0.64 12.88 1.98
CA PHE A 243 -1.69 13.14 1.00
C PHE A 243 -2.03 11.84 0.23
N VAL A 244 -3.21 11.80 -0.37
CA VAL A 244 -3.57 10.79 -1.38
C VAL A 244 -4.13 11.50 -2.60
N ASN A 245 -3.50 11.30 -3.76
CA ASN A 245 -3.99 11.78 -5.05
C ASN A 245 -4.47 10.60 -5.90
N VAL A 246 -5.42 10.91 -6.78
CA VAL A 246 -6.00 9.94 -7.72
C VAL A 246 -5.77 10.44 -9.13
N PHE A 247 -5.19 9.57 -9.95
CA PHE A 247 -4.84 9.82 -11.34
C PHE A 247 -5.53 8.81 -12.25
N ASP A 248 -5.70 9.18 -13.52
CA ASP A 248 -5.95 8.17 -14.55
C ASP A 248 -4.66 7.38 -14.85
N THR A 249 -4.78 6.31 -15.64
CA THR A 249 -3.61 5.48 -16.03
C THR A 249 -2.67 6.19 -17.02
N SER A 250 -3.06 7.32 -17.59
CA SER A 250 -2.15 8.16 -18.39
C SER A 250 -1.32 9.12 -17.51
N GLY A 251 -1.59 9.16 -16.20
CA GLY A 251 -0.92 10.02 -15.24
C GLY A 251 -1.52 11.43 -15.15
N ASN A 252 -2.74 11.65 -15.66
CA ASN A 252 -3.43 12.92 -15.45
C ASN A 252 -4.09 12.94 -14.08
N LEU A 253 -3.91 14.04 -13.34
CA LEU A 253 -4.55 14.23 -12.04
C LEU A 253 -6.06 14.30 -12.24
N ILE A 254 -6.80 13.38 -11.61
CA ILE A 254 -8.25 13.47 -11.51
C ILE A 254 -8.58 14.44 -10.38
N HIS A 255 -8.05 14.17 -9.17
CA HIS A 255 -8.15 15.07 -8.03
C HIS A 255 -7.21 14.64 -6.90
N ARG A 256 -6.99 15.54 -5.94
CA ARG A 256 -6.46 15.20 -4.61
C ARG A 256 -7.61 14.69 -3.75
N LEU A 257 -7.55 13.44 -3.33
CA LEU A 257 -8.60 12.78 -2.57
C LEU A 257 -8.51 13.12 -1.07
N ILE A 258 -7.32 13.00 -0.48
CA ILE A 258 -7.14 13.18 0.97
C ILE A 258 -5.98 14.15 1.22
N SER A 259 -6.19 15.10 2.13
CA SER A 259 -5.18 16.08 2.53
C SER A 259 -4.92 16.03 4.04
N ASN A 260 -3.69 15.71 4.43
CA ASN A 260 -3.22 15.77 5.82
C ASN A 260 -4.13 14.96 6.78
N GLY A 261 -4.55 15.57 7.89
CA GLY A 261 -5.46 14.97 8.86
C GLY A 261 -4.87 13.74 9.53
N ASN A 262 -5.55 12.60 9.38
CA ASN A 262 -5.13 11.32 9.98
C ASN A 262 -4.02 10.62 9.18
N LEU A 263 -3.56 11.19 8.05
CA LEU A 263 -2.46 10.63 7.29
C LEU A 263 -1.12 10.89 7.99
N ASN A 264 -0.32 9.83 8.11
CA ASN A 264 0.98 9.85 8.77
C ASN A 264 1.94 8.93 8.01
N SER A 265 2.67 9.49 7.04
CA SER A 265 3.47 8.74 6.07
C SER A 265 2.68 7.58 5.44
N PRO A 266 1.53 7.84 4.78
CA PRO A 266 0.67 6.80 4.24
C PRO A 266 1.38 6.02 3.13
N TRP A 267 1.31 4.68 3.14
CA TRP A 267 1.90 3.83 2.09
C TRP A 267 0.90 2.77 1.59
N GLY A 268 0.31 2.01 2.51
CA GLY A 268 -0.65 0.96 2.19
C GLY A 268 -1.97 1.53 1.68
N LEU A 269 -2.48 0.96 0.58
CA LEU A 269 -3.76 1.33 -0.02
C LEU A 269 -4.51 0.07 -0.42
N ALA A 270 -5.78 -0.03 -0.03
CA ALA A 270 -6.64 -1.15 -0.39
C ALA A 270 -8.11 -0.71 -0.48
N ILE A 271 -8.87 -1.28 -1.41
CA ILE A 271 -10.34 -1.22 -1.36
C ILE A 271 -10.83 -2.45 -0.63
N VAL A 272 -11.54 -2.24 0.48
CA VAL A 272 -12.12 -3.31 1.31
C VAL A 272 -13.58 -2.94 1.52
N GLU A 273 -14.47 -3.82 1.08
CA GLU A 273 -15.93 -3.63 1.18
C GLU A 273 -16.45 -2.30 0.59
N GLY A 274 -15.73 -1.76 -0.39
CA GLY A 274 -16.08 -0.49 -1.05
C GLY A 274 -15.50 0.76 -0.39
N GLU A 275 -14.79 0.62 0.73
CA GLU A 275 -14.09 1.71 1.41
C GLU A 275 -12.59 1.70 1.07
N LEU A 276 -11.96 2.88 1.06
CA LEU A 276 -10.51 3.00 0.91
C LEU A 276 -9.83 2.90 2.28
N TRP A 277 -9.15 1.80 2.51
CA TRP A 277 -8.26 1.63 3.65
C TRP A 277 -6.90 2.25 3.31
N VAL A 278 -6.44 3.15 4.18
CA VAL A 278 -5.11 3.77 4.09
C VAL A 278 -4.28 3.35 5.30
N GLY A 279 -3.25 2.55 5.05
CA GLY A 279 -2.26 2.13 6.04
C GLY A 279 -1.17 3.20 6.21
N ASN A 280 -0.98 3.65 7.45
CA ASN A 280 -0.02 4.68 7.80
C ASN A 280 1.26 4.04 8.35
N PHE A 281 2.38 4.22 7.66
CA PHE A 281 3.67 3.69 8.13
C PHE A 281 4.08 4.34 9.46
N GLY A 282 3.90 5.67 9.57
CA GLY A 282 4.45 6.45 10.66
C GLY A 282 3.81 6.22 12.04
N ASP A 283 2.53 5.85 12.10
CA ASP A 283 1.89 5.44 13.36
C ASP A 283 1.29 4.04 13.33
N GLY A 284 1.31 3.33 12.21
CA GLY A 284 0.78 1.97 12.10
C GLY A 284 -0.75 1.86 12.07
N LYS A 285 -1.49 2.98 12.08
CA LYS A 285 -2.95 2.94 12.05
C LYS A 285 -3.48 2.75 10.64
N ILE A 286 -4.65 2.11 10.55
CA ILE A 286 -5.41 2.00 9.32
C ILE A 286 -6.65 2.88 9.44
N ASN A 287 -6.80 3.80 8.48
CA ASN A 287 -7.91 4.74 8.43
C ASN A 287 -8.74 4.49 7.17
N ASN A 288 -10.06 4.44 7.32
CA ASN A 288 -11.02 4.26 6.25
C ASN A 288 -11.53 5.60 5.74
N TYR A 289 -11.66 5.67 4.42
CA TYR A 289 -12.14 6.83 3.70
C TYR A 289 -13.13 6.42 2.63
N ASP A 290 -14.06 7.32 2.33
CA ASP A 290 -14.85 7.21 1.11
C ASP A 290 -13.91 7.36 -0.11
N PRO A 291 -13.85 6.36 -1.03
CA PRO A 291 -12.89 6.36 -2.13
C PRO A 291 -13.17 7.41 -3.22
N THR A 292 -14.35 8.06 -3.18
CA THR A 292 -14.78 9.07 -4.15
C THR A 292 -14.61 10.48 -3.61
N THR A 293 -14.98 10.70 -2.35
CA THR A 293 -14.98 12.03 -1.73
C THR A 293 -13.76 12.28 -0.84
N GLY A 294 -13.08 11.22 -0.41
CA GLY A 294 -11.97 11.30 0.55
C GLY A 294 -12.42 11.64 1.97
N ALA A 295 -13.73 11.59 2.24
CA ALA A 295 -14.26 11.80 3.58
C ALA A 295 -13.75 10.70 4.52
N PHE A 296 -13.21 11.09 5.66
CA PHE A 296 -12.83 10.15 6.71
C PHE A 296 -14.08 9.48 7.29
N LEU A 297 -14.06 8.15 7.37
CA LEU A 297 -15.14 7.33 7.91
C LEU A 297 -14.82 6.90 9.34
N GLN A 298 -13.71 6.17 9.51
CA GLN A 298 -13.27 5.68 10.82
C GLN A 298 -11.80 5.27 10.82
N THR A 299 -11.23 5.13 12.01
CA THR A 299 -10.01 4.35 12.21
C THR A 299 -10.43 2.93 12.55
N LEU A 300 -9.75 1.92 12.00
CA LEU A 300 -10.01 0.53 12.37
C LEU A 300 -9.79 0.33 13.87
N MET A 301 -10.72 -0.36 14.52
CA MET A 301 -10.72 -0.56 15.96
C MET A 301 -10.64 -2.05 16.30
N LYS A 302 -10.02 -2.38 17.43
CA LYS A 302 -10.10 -3.70 18.05
C LYS A 302 -11.34 -3.79 18.95
N SER A 303 -11.73 -5.02 19.30
CA SER A 303 -12.84 -5.29 20.23
C SER A 303 -12.68 -4.67 21.63
N ASP A 304 -11.46 -4.33 22.04
CA ASP A 304 -11.16 -3.62 23.30
C ASP A 304 -11.38 -2.08 23.22
N GLY A 305 -11.79 -1.56 22.06
CA GLY A 305 -12.05 -0.14 21.83
C GLY A 305 -10.79 0.70 21.55
N THR A 306 -9.62 0.08 21.38
CA THR A 306 -8.39 0.77 20.95
C THR A 306 -8.17 0.62 19.43
N PRO A 307 -7.48 1.57 18.77
CA PRO A 307 -7.18 1.44 17.34
C PRO A 307 -6.42 0.15 17.02
N LEU A 308 -6.74 -0.46 15.89
CA LEU A 308 -5.88 -1.47 15.29
C LEU A 308 -4.61 -0.77 14.79
N GLN A 309 -3.48 -1.16 15.36
CA GLN A 309 -2.20 -0.50 15.14
C GLN A 309 -1.11 -1.54 14.91
N ILE A 310 -0.42 -1.42 13.79
CA ILE A 310 0.66 -2.32 13.37
C ILE A 310 1.90 -1.46 13.14
N ASN A 311 2.87 -1.50 14.06
CA ASN A 311 4.08 -0.68 13.96
C ASN A 311 4.82 -0.95 12.63
N GLY A 312 5.20 0.12 11.91
CA GLY A 312 5.92 0.00 10.64
C GLY A 312 5.09 -0.58 9.50
N LEU A 313 3.76 -0.38 9.50
CA LEU A 313 2.85 -0.90 8.49
C LEU A 313 3.19 -0.43 7.07
N TRP A 314 3.43 -1.39 6.17
CA TRP A 314 3.68 -1.14 4.75
C TRP A 314 2.46 -1.51 3.91
N SER A 315 2.38 -2.75 3.41
CA SER A 315 1.39 -3.15 2.40
C SER A 315 0.09 -3.66 3.01
N LEU A 316 -0.98 -3.51 2.25
CA LEU A 316 -2.31 -4.08 2.51
C LEU A 316 -2.76 -4.81 1.24
N LEU A 317 -3.16 -6.08 1.37
CA LEU A 317 -3.60 -6.91 0.26
C LEU A 317 -4.91 -7.64 0.61
N PRO A 318 -6.07 -7.14 0.15
CA PRO A 318 -7.33 -7.85 0.28
C PRO A 318 -7.28 -9.15 -0.52
N LEU A 319 -7.48 -10.28 0.16
CA LEU A 319 -7.41 -11.60 -0.46
C LEU A 319 -8.14 -12.64 0.40
N GLY A 320 -9.03 -13.40 -0.22
CA GLY A 320 -9.88 -14.34 0.50
C GLY A 320 -10.85 -13.60 1.42
N ASP A 321 -10.87 -13.98 2.68
CA ASP A 321 -11.72 -13.49 3.77
C ASP A 321 -11.03 -12.46 4.68
N GLY A 322 -9.94 -11.83 4.21
CA GLY A 322 -9.30 -10.77 4.99
C GLY A 322 -8.28 -9.96 4.22
N VAL A 323 -7.48 -9.19 4.94
CA VAL A 323 -6.47 -8.28 4.39
C VAL A 323 -5.10 -8.66 4.92
N TYR A 324 -4.22 -9.15 4.05
CA TYR A 324 -2.84 -9.43 4.43
C TYR A 324 -2.06 -8.13 4.59
N PHE A 325 -1.12 -8.11 5.53
CA PHE A 325 -0.27 -6.97 5.77
C PHE A 325 1.19 -7.37 5.94
N THR A 326 2.07 -6.43 5.65
CA THR A 326 3.50 -6.49 5.93
C THR A 326 3.89 -5.29 6.76
N ALA A 327 4.87 -5.45 7.63
CA ALA A 327 5.37 -4.37 8.44
C ALA A 327 6.86 -4.52 8.77
N GLY A 328 7.58 -3.39 8.72
CA GLY A 328 8.95 -3.23 9.21
C GLY A 328 8.94 -2.83 10.69
N ILE A 329 8.86 -3.82 11.57
CA ILE A 329 8.76 -3.58 13.03
C ILE A 329 10.13 -3.24 13.63
N VAL A 330 10.12 -2.59 14.80
CA VAL A 330 11.33 -2.22 15.56
C VAL A 330 12.25 -1.33 14.71
N ASP A 331 11.68 -0.21 14.24
CA ASP A 331 12.37 0.74 13.36
C ASP A 331 12.98 0.04 12.13
N GLU A 332 12.16 -0.81 11.48
CA GLU A 332 12.52 -1.54 10.27
C GLU A 332 13.66 -2.56 10.41
N ALA A 333 14.15 -2.81 11.62
CA ALA A 333 15.20 -3.81 11.86
C ALA A 333 14.71 -5.26 11.71
N HIS A 334 13.40 -5.46 11.78
CA HIS A 334 12.74 -6.76 11.79
C HIS A 334 11.44 -6.71 10.96
N GLY A 335 10.86 -7.87 10.68
CA GLY A 335 9.68 -7.97 9.83
C GLY A 335 8.51 -8.71 10.46
N LEU A 336 7.32 -8.41 9.93
CA LEU A 336 6.08 -9.07 10.25
C LEU A 336 5.24 -9.24 8.97
N PHE A 337 4.71 -10.44 8.75
CA PHE A 337 3.68 -10.73 7.76
C PHE A 337 2.50 -11.37 8.49
N GLY A 338 1.30 -10.87 8.22
CA GLY A 338 0.11 -11.32 8.89
C GLY A 338 -1.16 -11.01 8.12
N LYS A 339 -2.29 -11.21 8.78
CA LYS A 339 -3.62 -11.00 8.23
C LYS A 339 -4.50 -10.27 9.23
N ILE A 340 -5.29 -9.33 8.73
CA ILE A 340 -6.36 -8.63 9.43
C ILE A 340 -7.67 -9.31 9.05
N THR A 341 -8.51 -9.57 10.05
CA THR A 341 -9.87 -10.11 9.89
C THR A 341 -10.84 -9.28 10.73
N GLU A 342 -12.07 -9.18 10.24
CA GLU A 342 -13.19 -8.66 11.01
C GLU A 342 -13.63 -9.71 12.06
N ASP A 343 -14.01 -9.25 13.27
CA ASP A 343 -14.38 -10.05 14.43
C ASP A 343 -15.90 -10.36 14.50
#